data_AF-A0A3M8EVP0-F1
#
_entry.id   AF-A0A3M8EVP0-F1
#
_cell.length_a   1.000
_cell.length_b   1.000
_cell.length_c   1.000
_cell.angle_alpha   90.00
_cell.angle_beta   90.00
_cell.angle_gamma   90.00
#
_symmetry.space_group_name_H-M   'P 1'
#
loop_
_entity.id
_entity.type
_entity.pdbx_description
1 polymer ?
#
loop_
_entity_poly.entity_id
_entity_poly.type
_entity_poly.pdbx_seq_one_letter_code
_entity_poly.pdbx_strand_id
1 'polypeptide(L)' 'MNVKGSEVAVYRKEQDDYISLTDIARYRDAERTDYIIQNWLRNRNTIEFLGIWEQLNNPDFKPIEFDVFSVKKEGS' A
#
# COMPACT_ATOMS: atom_id res chain seq x y z
N MET A 1 -6.06 30.04 1.35
CA MET A 1 -4.85 29.26 1.70
C MET A 1 -4.64 28.23 0.60
N ASN A 2 -3.54 28.35 -0.15
CA ASN A 2 -3.23 27.45 -1.27
C ASN A 2 -2.58 26.17 -0.75
N VAL A 3 -3.27 25.04 -0.91
CA VAL A 3 -2.74 23.70 -0.62
C VAL A 3 -2.29 23.10 -1.95
N LYS A 4 -1.01 22.70 -2.00
CA LYS A 4 -0.35 22.16 -3.19
C LYS A 4 -0.97 20.80 -3.58
N GLY A 5 -1.85 20.82 -4.57
CA GLY A 5 -1.66 20.15 -5.86
C GLY A 5 -1.30 18.66 -5.93
N SER A 6 -1.48 17.88 -4.87
CA SER A 6 -1.53 16.42 -4.99
C SER A 6 -2.89 15.97 -4.53
N GLU A 7 -3.78 15.77 -5.50
CA GLU A 7 -4.99 14.99 -5.34
C GLU A 7 -4.54 13.55 -5.04
N VAL A 8 -4.18 13.29 -3.78
CA VAL A 8 -4.01 11.92 -3.31
C VAL A 8 -5.37 11.30 -3.56
N ALA A 9 -5.45 10.39 -4.53
CA ALA A 9 -6.63 9.61 -4.85
C ALA A 9 -6.96 8.69 -3.66
N VAL A 10 -7.35 9.29 -2.54
CA VAL A 10 -8.03 8.63 -1.44
C VAL A 10 -9.44 8.43 -1.98
N TYR A 11 -9.70 7.23 -2.46
CA TYR A 11 -11.04 6.84 -2.90
C TYR A 11 -11.92 6.81 -1.65
N ARG A 12 -12.55 7.93 -1.34
CA ARG A 12 -13.39 8.08 -0.14
C ARG A 12 -14.73 7.43 -0.41
N LYS A 13 -14.81 6.12 -0.18
CA LYS A 13 -16.06 5.38 -0.22
C LYS A 13 -16.53 5.18 1.23
N GLU A 14 -17.41 6.07 1.66
CA GLU A 14 -18.31 5.88 2.81
C GLU A 14 -17.71 5.44 4.17
N GLN A 15 -16.66 6.13 4.64
CA GLN A 15 -16.08 6.10 6.00
C GLN A 15 -14.74 5.38 6.16
N ASP A 16 -14.30 4.62 5.15
CA ASP A 16 -12.99 3.97 5.17
C ASP A 16 -12.06 4.59 4.11
N ASP A 17 -10.90 5.08 4.55
CA ASP A 17 -9.85 5.58 3.67
C ASP A 17 -9.08 4.36 3.12
N TYR A 18 -8.99 4.22 1.79
CA TYR A 18 -8.21 3.16 1.13
C TYR A 18 -7.04 3.72 0.34
N ILE A 19 -5.92 2.99 0.33
CA ILE A 19 -4.76 3.28 -0.52
C ILE A 19 -4.77 2.35 -1.74
N SER A 20 -4.95 2.92 -2.94
CA SER A 20 -4.87 2.17 -4.19
C SER A 20 -3.43 2.10 -4.71
N LEU A 21 -2.77 0.95 -4.52
CA LEU A 21 -1.40 0.74 -5.04
C LEU A 21 -1.32 0.85 -6.56
N THR A 22 -2.35 0.40 -7.28
CA THR A 22 -2.42 0.53 -8.74
C THR A 22 -2.50 1.96 -9.20
N ASP A 23 -3.22 2.83 -8.49
CA ASP A 23 -3.33 4.23 -8.88
C ASP A 23 -2.05 4.99 -8.57
N ILE A 24 -1.41 4.71 -7.43
CA ILE A 24 -0.09 5.29 -7.10
C ILE A 24 0.97 4.82 -8.11
N ALA A 25 0.96 3.54 -8.48
CA ALA A 25 1.91 3.01 -9.46
C ALA A 25 1.68 3.62 -10.85
N ARG A 26 0.42 3.74 -11.29
CA ARG A 26 0.07 4.37 -12.57
C ARG A 26 0.43 5.87 -12.60
N TYR A 27 0.23 6.57 -11.48
CA TYR A 27 0.65 7.95 -11.34
C TYR A 27 2.17 8.11 -11.42
N ARG A 28 2.92 7.13 -10.88
CA ARG A 28 4.38 7.14 -10.91
C ARG A 28 4.95 6.82 -12.29
N ASP A 29 4.44 5.77 -12.94
CA ASP A 29 4.79 5.38 -14.31
C ASP A 29 3.70 4.44 -14.86
N ALA A 30 2.91 4.95 -15.82
CA ALA A 30 1.81 4.21 -16.42
C ALA A 30 2.28 3.04 -17.30
N GLU A 31 3.49 3.10 -17.87
CA GLU A 31 4.03 2.04 -18.73
C GLU A 31 4.67 0.91 -17.91
N ARG A 32 5.11 1.19 -16.68
CA ARG A 32 5.80 0.25 -15.79
C ARG A 32 5.05 -0.05 -14.49
N THR A 33 3.73 0.12 -14.50
CA THR A 33 2.88 -0.04 -13.31
C THR A 33 3.04 -1.42 -12.66
N ASP A 34 3.09 -2.48 -13.46
CA ASP A 34 3.28 -3.86 -13.00
C ASP A 34 4.64 -4.06 -12.31
N TYR A 35 5.72 -3.57 -12.92
CA TYR A 35 7.07 -3.63 -12.37
C TYR A 35 7.18 -2.86 -11.05
N ILE A 36 6.57 -1.68 -10.97
CA ILE A 36 6.54 -0.86 -9.75
C ILE A 36 5.85 -1.61 -8.60
N ILE A 37 4.67 -2.18 -8.86
CA ILE A 37 3.92 -2.95 -7.86
C ILE A 37 4.73 -4.18 -7.43
N GLN A 38 5.31 -4.92 -8.38
CA GLN A 38 6.16 -6.07 -8.05
C GLN A 38 7.34 -5.67 -7.16
N ASN A 39 8.01 -4.55 -7.47
CA ASN A 39 9.12 -4.07 -6.67
C ASN A 39 8.68 -3.67 -5.25
N TRP A 40 7.55 -2.97 -5.11
CA TRP A 40 6.97 -2.64 -3.81
C TRP A 40 6.62 -3.88 -3.00
N LEU A 41 6.02 -4.89 -3.61
CA LEU A 41 5.64 -6.12 -2.92
C LEU A 41 6.84 -7.01 -2.55
N ARG A 42 8.02 -6.77 -3.16
CA ARG A 42 9.29 -7.41 -2.78
C ARG A 42 10.07 -6.61 -1.75
N ASN A 43 9.82 -5.30 -1.65
CA ASN A 43 10.54 -4.42 -0.74
C ASN A 43 9.99 -4.53 0.69
N ARG A 44 10.83 -4.99 1.62
CA ARG A 44 10.47 -5.16 3.04
C ARG A 44 9.93 -3.87 3.65
N ASN A 45 10.57 -2.72 3.42
CA ASN A 45 10.13 -1.45 3.99
C ASN A 45 8.73 -1.07 3.49
N THR A 46 8.42 -1.36 2.22
CA THR A 46 7.08 -1.10 1.67
C THR A 46 6.04 -2.04 2.28
N ILE A 47 6.37 -3.32 2.47
CA ILE A 47 5.48 -4.28 3.14
C ILE A 47 5.23 -3.86 4.61
N GLU A 48 6.28 -3.49 5.36
CA GLU A 48 6.14 -3.02 6.74
C GLU A 48 5.27 -1.76 6.84
N PHE A 49 5.47 -0.80 5.94
CA PHE A 49 4.62 0.39 5.87
C PHE A 49 3.14 0.03 5.65
N LEU A 50 2.85 -0.87 4.70
CA LEU A 50 1.48 -1.32 4.44
C LEU A 50 0.88 -2.05 5.65
N GLY A 51 1.67 -2.87 6.34
CA GLY A 51 1.24 -3.54 7.57
C GLY A 51 0.84 -2.55 8.68
N ILE A 52 1.65 -1.50 8.90
CA ILE A 52 1.32 -0.45 9.88
C ILE A 52 0.06 0.31 9.45
N TRP A 53 -0.05 0.65 8.17
CA TRP A 53 -1.23 1.36 7.68
C TRP A 53 -2.52 0.54 7.87
N GLU A 54 -2.49 -0.75 7.54
CA GLU A 54 -3.62 -1.66 7.76
C GLU A 54 -3.96 -1.80 9.25
N GLN A 55 -2.98 -1.94 10.14
CA GLN A 55 -3.22 -1.98 11.59
C GLN A 55 -3.94 -0.72 12.11
N LEU A 56 -3.67 0.44 11.51
CA LEU A 56 -4.27 1.71 11.93
C LEU A 56 -5.66 1.95 11.34
N ASN A 57 -5.92 1.47 10.11
CA ASN A 57 -7.10 1.85 9.34
C ASN A 57 -8.07 0.70 9.07
N ASN A 58 -7.67 -0.55 9.33
CA ASN A 58 -8.49 -1.74 9.10
C ASN A 58 -8.70 -2.49 10.44
N PRO A 59 -9.83 -2.30 11.13
CA PRO A 59 -10.08 -2.90 12.44
C PRO A 59 -10.15 -4.44 12.41
N ASP A 60 -10.43 -5.03 11.24
CA ASP A 60 -10.46 -6.49 11.03
C ASP A 60 -9.09 -7.03 10.58
N PHE A 61 -8.04 -6.21 10.60
CA PHE A 61 -6.70 -6.62 10.19
C PHE A 61 -6.15 -7.75 11.09
N LYS A 62 -5.48 -8.71 10.44
CA LYS A 62 -4.97 -9.91 11.09
C LYS A 62 -3.43 -9.89 11.14
N PRO A 63 -2.83 -9.31 12.18
CA PRO A 63 -1.37 -9.10 12.24
C PRO A 63 -0.59 -10.41 12.22
N ILE A 64 -1.10 -11.49 12.83
CA ILE A 64 -0.42 -12.80 12.86
C ILE A 64 -0.32 -13.41 11.46
N GLU A 65 -1.40 -13.38 10.69
CA GLU A 65 -1.40 -13.89 9.31
C GLU A 65 -0.47 -13.07 8.42
N PHE A 66 -0.44 -11.75 8.65
CA PHE A 66 0.45 -10.83 7.95
C PHE A 66 1.93 -11.06 8.25
N ASP A 67 2.29 -11.29 9.52
CA ASP A 67 3.67 -11.60 9.92
C ASP A 67 4.16 -12.92 9.32
N VAL A 68 3.30 -13.95 9.28
CA VAL A 68 3.63 -15.21 8.60
C VAL A 68 3.88 -14.99 7.10
N PHE A 69 3.13 -14.11 6.46
CA PHE A 69 3.34 -13.74 5.06
C PHE A 69 4.66 -12.99 4.84
N SER A 70 5.01 -12.04 5.72
CA SER A 70 6.25 -11.26 5.60
C SER A 70 7.50 -12.14 5.82
N VAL A 71 7.47 -13.03 6.80
CA VAL A 71 8.56 -13.99 7.08
C VAL A 71 8.76 -15.00 5.95
N LYS A 72 7.67 -15.50 5.34
CA LYS A 72 7.77 -16.41 4.18
C LYS A 72 8.51 -15.79 2.99
N LYS A 73 8.52 -14.47 2.86
CA LYS A 73 9.26 -13.77 1.79
C LYS A 73 10.76 -13.68 2.05
N GLU A 74 11.21 -13.80 3.29
CA GLU A 74 12.65 -13.75 3.62
C GLU A 74 13.36 -15.08 3.33
N GLY A 75 12.60 -16.18 3.24
CA GLY A 75 13.11 -17.53 3.03
C GLY A 75 13.01 -18.06 1.60
N SER A 76 12.73 -17.22 0.59
CA SER A 76 12.64 -17.60 -0.85
C SER A 76 13.64 -16.85 -1.71
#